data_AF-A0A1I6QNC4-F1
#
_entry.id   AF-A0A1I6QNC4-F1
#
_cell.length_a   1.000
_cell.length_b   1.000
_cell.length_c   1.000
_cell.angle_alpha   90.00
_cell.angle_beta   90.00
_cell.angle_gamma   90.00
#
_symmetry.space_group_name_H-M   'P 1'
#
loop_
_entity.id
_entity.type
_entity.pdbx_description
1 polymer ?
#
loop_
_entity_poly.entity_id
_entity_poly.type
_entity_poly.pdbx_seq_one_letter_code
_entity_poly.pdbx_strand_id
1 'polypeptide(L)'
;MPDREAETTNGAGLLDRAAPATPTPRATDQSDRQAALDQIRVYLNSLVDVLDQHPVPSLDLDEASWRLAEIVDELAVERPSPPRVQSRWIRLEPVLREVRPDIPFPALTHLIRTALGVA
;
A
#
# COMPACT_ATOMS: atom_id res chain seq x y z
N MET A 1 7.33 -38.33 -67.27
CA MET A 1 5.94 -38.28 -67.75
C MET A 1 5.23 -39.50 -67.18
N PRO A 2 3.95 -39.38 -66.78
CA PRO A 2 3.34 -38.85 -65.55
C PRO A 2 3.31 -39.94 -64.42
N ASP A 3 2.95 -39.75 -63.15
CA ASP A 3 1.64 -39.35 -62.62
C ASP A 3 1.74 -38.56 -61.31
N ARG A 4 0.97 -37.47 -61.29
CA ARG A 4 0.54 -36.62 -60.17
C ARG A 4 -0.78 -37.22 -59.70
N GLU A 5 -1.01 -37.43 -58.40
CA GLU A 5 -2.25 -37.13 -57.62
C GLU A 5 -1.84 -37.17 -56.13
N ALA A 6 -1.68 -36.03 -55.45
CA ALA A 6 -2.70 -35.32 -54.68
C ALA A 6 -3.00 -35.97 -53.32
N GLU A 7 -2.31 -35.54 -52.27
CA GLU A 7 -2.91 -35.48 -50.93
C GLU A 7 -2.48 -34.18 -50.23
N THR A 8 -3.40 -33.23 -50.30
CA THR A 8 -3.46 -31.97 -49.60
C THR A 8 -3.55 -32.24 -48.09
N THR A 9 -2.54 -31.86 -47.31
CA THR A 9 -2.77 -31.52 -45.90
C THR A 9 -2.69 -30.01 -45.75
N ASN A 10 -3.88 -29.40 -45.84
CA ASN A 10 -4.11 -28.01 -45.49
C ASN A 10 -3.82 -27.83 -44.00
N GLY A 11 -2.79 -27.04 -43.69
CA GLY A 11 -2.47 -26.61 -42.34
C GLY A 11 -1.96 -25.17 -42.30
N ALA A 12 -2.35 -24.34 -43.27
CA ALA A 12 -2.25 -22.90 -43.14
C ALA A 12 -3.38 -22.42 -42.23
N GLY A 13 -3.04 -22.05 -41.01
CA GLY A 13 -3.96 -21.34 -40.13
C GLY A 13 -3.85 -21.71 -38.66
N LEU A 14 -2.79 -21.24 -37.98
CA LEU A 14 -2.94 -20.68 -36.63
C LEU A 14 -1.73 -19.86 -36.19
N LEU A 15 -1.26 -18.94 -37.05
CA LEU A 15 -0.57 -17.74 -36.57
C LEU A 15 -1.62 -16.77 -36.02
N ASP A 16 -2.36 -17.17 -35.00
CA ASP A 16 -3.18 -16.24 -34.22
C ASP A 16 -3.58 -16.88 -32.89
N ARG A 17 -2.62 -16.88 -31.96
CA ARG A 17 -2.99 -16.80 -30.56
C ARG A 17 -2.05 -15.80 -29.94
N ALA A 18 -2.44 -14.54 -30.03
CA ALA A 18 -2.09 -13.57 -29.01
C ALA A 18 -2.25 -14.26 -27.66
N ALA A 19 -1.13 -14.67 -27.07
CA ALA A 19 -1.13 -15.15 -25.71
C ALA A 19 -1.71 -14.00 -24.88
N PRO A 20 -2.76 -14.24 -24.07
CA PRO A 20 -3.26 -13.20 -23.20
C PRO A 20 -2.08 -12.77 -22.34
N ALA A 21 -1.81 -11.46 -22.32
CA ALA A 21 -0.80 -10.87 -21.46
C ALA A 21 -1.05 -11.41 -20.05
N THR A 22 -0.20 -12.34 -19.60
CA THR A 22 -0.27 -12.87 -18.25
C THR A 22 -0.08 -11.66 -17.34
N PRO A 23 -1.06 -11.28 -16.50
CA PRO A 23 -0.86 -10.17 -15.59
C PRO A 23 0.32 -10.56 -14.72
N THR A 24 1.40 -9.79 -14.81
CA THR A 24 2.62 -10.09 -14.07
C THR A 24 2.27 -9.87 -12.59
N PRO A 25 2.22 -10.89 -11.72
CA PRO A 25 1.74 -10.73 -10.34
C PRO A 25 2.55 -9.68 -9.54
N ARG A 26 3.81 -9.44 -9.93
CA ARG A 26 4.64 -8.37 -9.34
C ARG A 26 4.16 -6.94 -9.64
N ALA A 27 3.50 -6.70 -10.77
CA ALA A 27 3.09 -5.36 -11.16
C ALA A 27 1.86 -4.91 -10.35
N THR A 28 0.94 -5.84 -10.06
CA THR A 28 -0.21 -5.61 -9.17
C THR A 28 0.25 -5.38 -7.73
N ASP A 29 1.15 -6.20 -7.20
CA ASP A 29 1.65 -6.06 -5.83
C ASP A 29 2.35 -4.70 -5.59
N GLN A 30 3.14 -4.24 -6.58
CA GLN A 30 3.83 -2.95 -6.48
C GLN A 30 2.86 -1.77 -6.65
N SER A 31 1.85 -1.89 -7.51
CA SER A 31 0.80 -0.88 -7.67
C SER A 31 -0.05 -0.74 -6.41
N ASP A 32 -0.46 -1.85 -5.81
CA ASP A 32 -1.26 -1.88 -4.58
C ASP A 32 -0.47 -1.32 -3.41
N ARG A 33 0.83 -1.66 -3.32
CA ARG A 33 1.73 -1.09 -2.32
C ARG A 33 1.86 0.43 -2.47
N GLN A 34 2.02 0.93 -3.69
CA GLN A 34 2.16 2.36 -3.94
C GLN A 34 0.85 3.09 -3.61
N ALA A 35 -0.30 2.55 -4.01
CA ALA A 35 -1.60 3.09 -3.66
C ALA A 35 -1.82 3.12 -2.14
N ALA A 36 -1.44 2.05 -1.43
CA ALA A 36 -1.49 2.00 0.03
C ALA A 36 -0.56 3.02 0.68
N LEU A 37 0.64 3.24 0.12
CA LEU A 37 1.60 4.24 0.60
C LEU A 37 1.07 5.66 0.44
N ASP A 38 0.43 5.97 -0.69
CA ASP A 38 -0.15 7.28 -0.92
C ASP A 38 -1.38 7.50 -0.03
N GLN A 39 -2.22 6.48 0.14
CA GLN A 39 -3.37 6.53 1.04
C GLN A 39 -2.95 6.74 2.51
N ILE A 40 -1.93 6.01 3.00
CA ILE A 40 -1.47 6.17 4.39
C ILE A 40 -0.83 7.54 4.61
N ARG A 41 -0.09 8.07 3.63
CA ARG A 41 0.48 9.43 3.71
C ARG A 41 -0.62 10.48 3.85
N VAL A 42 -1.66 10.43 3.01
CA VAL A 42 -2.79 11.37 3.08
C VAL A 42 -3.51 11.25 4.42
N TYR A 43 -3.81 10.02 4.84
CA TYR A 43 -4.54 9.77 6.07
C TYR A 43 -3.78 10.28 7.31
N LEU A 44 -2.48 9.95 7.44
CA LEU A 44 -1.70 10.36 8.60
C LEU A 44 -1.43 11.87 8.64
N ASN A 45 -1.26 12.53 7.49
CA ASN A 45 -1.20 13.99 7.46
C ASN A 45 -2.52 14.62 7.92
N SER A 46 -3.66 14.13 7.42
CA SER A 46 -4.98 14.60 7.86
C SER A 46 -5.19 14.38 9.37
N LEU A 47 -4.61 13.31 9.91
CA LEU A 47 -4.69 13.01 11.32
C LEU A 47 -3.90 14.03 12.17
N VAL A 48 -2.81 14.63 11.66
CA VAL A 48 -2.10 15.72 12.34
C VAL A 48 -3.04 16.91 12.52
N ASP A 49 -3.70 17.35 11.46
CA ASP A 49 -4.65 18.47 11.50
C ASP A 49 -5.79 18.22 12.50
N VAL A 50 -6.19 16.95 12.61
CA VAL A 50 -7.25 16.50 13.49
C VAL A 50 -6.82 16.51 14.97
N LEU A 51 -5.56 16.18 15.27
CA LEU A 51 -5.01 16.29 16.62
C LEU A 51 -4.79 17.76 17.02
N ASP A 52 -4.36 18.62 16.09
CA ASP A 52 -4.19 20.06 16.33
C ASP A 52 -5.51 20.78 16.68
N GLN A 53 -6.64 20.24 16.22
CA GLN A 53 -7.98 20.77 16.52
C GLN A 53 -8.60 20.19 17.80
N HIS A 54 -7.86 19.37 18.55
CA HIS A 54 -8.40 18.73 19.75
C HIS A 54 -8.78 19.79 20.81
N PRO A 55 -10.01 19.74 21.36
CA PRO A 55 -10.54 20.83 22.19
C PRO A 55 -9.87 20.94 23.57
N VAL A 56 -9.22 19.88 24.03
CA VAL A 56 -8.60 19.79 25.36
C VAL A 56 -7.13 19.43 25.22
N PRO A 57 -6.20 20.29 25.67
CA PRO A 57 -4.78 19.93 25.69
C PRO A 57 -4.52 18.85 26.73
N SER A 58 -3.66 17.88 26.40
CA SER A 58 -3.23 16.82 27.31
C SER A 58 -1.83 16.33 26.94
N LEU A 59 -1.12 15.73 27.89
CA LEU A 59 0.20 15.13 27.64
C LEU A 59 0.10 14.00 26.60
N ASP A 60 -0.98 13.21 26.62
CA ASP A 60 -1.21 12.14 25.65
C ASP A 60 -1.45 12.70 24.23
N LEU A 61 -2.12 13.85 24.12
CA LEU A 61 -2.30 14.53 22.83
C LEU A 61 -0.97 15.03 22.28
N ASP A 62 -0.14 15.66 23.12
CA ASP A 62 1.19 16.14 22.72
C ASP A 62 2.08 14.97 22.29
N GLU A 63 2.06 13.87 23.04
CA GLU A 63 2.80 12.64 22.72
C GLU A 63 2.30 11.99 21.42
N ALA A 64 0.99 11.89 21.23
CA ALA A 64 0.38 11.37 20.01
C ALA A 64 0.77 12.23 18.80
N SER A 65 0.69 13.55 18.92
CA SER A 65 1.02 14.49 17.84
C SER A 65 2.49 14.41 17.45
N TRP A 66 3.39 14.39 18.45
CA TRP A 66 4.82 14.25 18.21
C TRP A 66 5.17 12.91 17.53
N ARG A 67 4.62 11.79 18.02
CA ARG A 67 4.84 10.47 17.44
C ARG A 67 4.23 10.32 16.05
N LEU A 68 3.09 10.95 15.80
CA LEU A 68 2.45 10.97 14.49
C LEU A 68 3.31 11.73 13.47
N ALA A 69 3.82 12.91 13.84
CA ALA A 69 4.73 13.69 13.01
C ALA A 69 5.97 12.87 12.63
N GLU A 70 6.55 12.13 13.58
CA GLU A 70 7.66 11.23 13.29
C GLU A 70 7.31 10.16 12.21
N ILE A 71 6.12 9.58 12.25
CA ILE A 71 5.72 8.59 11.24
C ILE A 71 5.52 9.27 9.88
N VAL A 72 4.88 10.43 9.85
CA VAL A 72 4.68 11.22 8.63
C VAL A 72 6.02 11.57 7.99
N ASP A 73 6.99 12.03 8.76
CA ASP A 73 8.35 12.34 8.28
C ASP A 73 9.04 11.10 7.70
N GLU A 74 8.93 9.95 8.37
CA GLU A 74 9.51 8.70 7.85
C GLU A 74 8.84 8.26 6.55
N LEU A 75 7.53 8.48 6.41
CA LEU A 75 6.79 8.14 5.20
C LEU A 75 7.03 9.13 4.06
N ALA A 76 7.41 10.38 4.34
CA ALA A 76 7.67 11.40 3.34
C ALA A 76 8.94 11.15 2.52
N VAL A 77 9.89 10.35 3.04
CA VAL A 77 11.11 10.00 2.31
C VAL A 77 10.81 9.12 1.10
N GLU A 78 11.68 9.16 0.08
CA GLU A 78 11.48 8.40 -1.17
C GLU A 78 11.36 6.89 -0.93
N ARG A 79 12.10 6.36 0.06
CA ARG A 79 12.11 4.95 0.44
C ARG A 79 11.93 4.80 1.95
N PRO A 80 10.70 4.83 2.48
CA PRO A 80 10.44 4.67 3.90
C PRO A 80 10.96 3.33 4.39
N SER A 81 11.53 3.29 5.60
CA SER A 81 12.03 2.07 6.20
C SER A 81 10.91 1.31 6.92
N PRO A 82 10.51 0.11 6.45
CA PRO A 82 9.48 -0.69 7.11
C PRO A 82 9.68 -0.91 8.62
N PRO A 83 10.88 -1.31 9.11
CA PRO A 83 11.07 -1.53 10.54
C PRO A 83 10.95 -0.23 11.35
N ARG A 84 11.32 0.93 10.79
CA ARG A 84 11.19 2.23 11.50
C ARG A 84 9.73 2.65 11.59
N VAL A 85 9.00 2.60 10.49
CA VAL A 85 7.56 2.92 10.46
C VAL A 85 6.79 1.99 11.40
N GLN A 86 7.06 0.69 11.36
CA GLN A 86 6.37 -0.29 12.23
C GLN A 86 6.70 -0.06 13.71
N SER A 87 7.97 0.19 14.04
CA SER A 87 8.38 0.49 15.41
C SER A 87 7.76 1.77 15.96
N ARG A 88 7.60 2.80 15.11
CA ARG A 88 6.92 4.05 15.47
C ARG A 88 5.42 3.84 15.62
N TRP A 89 4.80 3.07 14.72
CA TRP A 89 3.38 2.72 14.80
C TRP A 89 3.02 1.97 16.08
N ILE A 90 3.80 0.96 16.48
CA ILE A 90 3.59 0.20 17.72
C ILE A 90 3.60 1.11 18.96
N ARG A 91 4.39 2.19 18.93
CA ARG A 91 4.47 3.18 20.00
C ARG A 91 3.37 4.23 19.92
N LEU A 92 2.91 4.59 18.72
CA LEU A 92 1.84 5.57 18.54
C LEU A 92 0.46 4.96 18.85
N GLU A 93 0.18 3.75 18.35
CA GLU A 93 -1.16 3.14 18.38
C GLU A 93 -1.82 3.17 19.78
N PRO A 94 -1.15 2.80 20.89
CA PRO A 94 -1.76 2.84 22.20
C PRO A 94 -2.13 4.25 22.67
N VAL A 95 -1.25 5.23 22.45
CA VAL A 95 -1.49 6.63 22.86
C VAL A 95 -2.60 7.24 22.01
N LEU A 96 -2.56 6.99 20.71
CA LEU A 96 -3.58 7.46 19.78
C LEU A 96 -4.96 6.87 20.08
N ARG A 97 -5.02 5.64 20.65
CA ARG A 97 -6.28 5.02 21.09
C ARG A 97 -6.91 5.73 22.28
N GLU A 98 -6.10 6.26 23.20
CA GLU A 98 -6.61 7.03 24.34
C GLU A 98 -7.18 8.38 23.88
N VAL A 99 -6.49 9.06 22.95
CA VAL A 99 -6.90 10.40 22.47
C VAL A 99 -8.00 10.32 21.42
N ARG A 100 -7.97 9.31 20.54
CA ARG A 100 -8.90 9.12 19.41
C ARG A 100 -9.34 7.66 19.27
N PRO A 101 -10.21 7.19 20.19
CA PRO A 101 -10.71 5.80 20.18
C PRO A 101 -11.61 5.48 18.98
N ASP A 102 -12.10 6.49 18.26
CA ASP A 102 -12.95 6.37 17.08
C ASP A 102 -12.18 5.93 15.82
N ILE A 103 -10.85 5.97 15.84
CA ILE A 103 -10.01 5.57 14.71
C ILE A 103 -10.07 4.05 14.52
N PRO A 104 -10.27 3.55 13.28
CA PRO A 104 -10.28 2.12 13.00
C PRO A 104 -8.86 1.54 12.96
N PHE A 105 -8.22 1.37 14.13
CA PHE A 105 -6.84 0.88 14.25
C PHE A 105 -6.55 -0.42 13.48
N PRO A 106 -7.42 -1.45 13.45
CA PRO A 106 -7.13 -2.66 12.68
C PRO A 106 -6.99 -2.40 11.18
N ALA A 107 -7.83 -1.53 10.61
CA ALA A 107 -7.76 -1.15 9.21
C ALA A 107 -6.52 -0.31 8.92
N LEU A 108 -6.16 0.59 9.84
CA LEU A 108 -4.99 1.44 9.71
C LEU A 108 -3.68 0.63 9.81
N THR A 109 -3.59 -0.31 10.75
CA THR A 109 -2.47 -1.25 10.88
C THR A 109 -2.34 -2.11 9.62
N HIS A 110 -3.45 -2.59 9.05
CA HIS A 110 -3.42 -3.33 7.79
C HIS A 110 -2.88 -2.46 6.65
N LEU A 111 -3.39 -1.23 6.50
CA LEU A 111 -2.94 -0.28 5.48
C LEU A 111 -1.44 0.03 5.58
N ILE A 112 -0.93 0.25 6.79
CA ILE A 112 0.51 0.45 7.05
C ILE A 112 1.29 -0.80 6.61
N ARG A 113 0.85 -2.00 6.98
CA ARG A 113 1.54 -3.23 6.58
C ARG A 113 1.57 -3.41 5.06
N THR A 114 0.46 -3.11 4.38
CA THR A 114 0.36 -3.18 2.91
C THR A 114 1.29 -2.15 2.25
N ALA A 115 1.29 -0.90 2.72
CA ALA A 115 2.19 0.16 2.21
C ALA A 115 3.68 -0.19 2.38
N LEU A 116 4.01 -0.88 3.47
CA LEU A 116 5.37 -1.33 3.76
C LEU A 116 5.77 -2.63 3.04
N GLY A 117 4.82 -3.32 2.40
CA GLY A 117 5.06 -4.61 1.75
C GLY A 117 5.28 -5.77 2.73
N VAL A 118 4.67 -5.68 3.92
CA VAL A 118 4.76 -6.68 5.01
C VAL A 118 3.39 -7.26 5.40
N ALA A 119 2.37 -7.02 4.57
CA ALA A 119 1.01 -7.54 4.75
C ALA A 119 0.96 -9.07 4.52
#